data_AF-D4E0P2-F1
#
_entry.id   AF-D4E0P2-F1
#
_cell.length_a   1.000
_cell.length_b   1.000
_cell.length_c   1.000
_cell.angle_alpha   90.00
_cell.angle_beta   90.00
_cell.angle_gamma   90.00
#
_symmetry.space_group_name_H-M   'P 1'
#
loop_
_entity.id
_entity.type
_entity.pdbx_description
1 polymer ?
#
loop_
_entity_poly.entity_id
_entity_poly.type
_entity_poly.pdbx_seq_one_letter_code
_entity_poly.pdbx_strand_id
1 'polypeptide(L)' 'MMKVIVETSEGVIWMRDAATGEGIASRGYLEDGTQLKIIAALEDALFQAKGQAGLVDNVD' A
#
# COMPACT_ATOMS: atom_id res chain seq x y z
N MET A 1 -7.87 10.49 7.70
CA MET A 1 -8.38 9.11 7.85
C MET A 1 -8.44 8.50 6.46
N MET A 2 -7.73 7.39 6.23
CA MET A 2 -7.59 6.78 4.90
C MET A 2 -7.81 5.28 4.99
N LYS A 3 -8.62 4.75 4.06
CA LYS A 3 -8.82 3.33 3.84
C LYS A 3 -8.26 2.96 2.49
N VAL A 4 -7.44 1.91 2.45
CA VAL A 4 -6.82 1.39 1.22
C VAL A 4 -7.29 -0.05 1.05
N ILE A 5 -7.73 -0.37 -0.17
CA ILE A 5 -8.16 -1.70 -0.57
C ILE A 5 -7.35 -2.08 -1.81
N VAL A 6 -6.79 -3.28 -1.80
CA VAL A 6 -6.13 -3.90 -2.94
C VAL A 6 -6.95 -5.13 -3.32
N GLU A 7 -7.43 -5.16 -4.56
CA GLU A 7 -8.30 -6.22 -5.07
C GLU A 7 -7.81 -6.76 -6.41
N THR A 8 -8.12 -8.03 -6.65
CA THR A 8 -7.97 -8.70 -7.93
C THR A 8 -9.36 -9.04 -8.47
N SER A 9 -9.44 -9.61 -9.67
CA SER A 9 -10.71 -10.15 -10.22
C SER A 9 -11.35 -11.22 -9.33
N GLU A 10 -10.59 -11.81 -8.40
CA GLU A 10 -11.07 -12.84 -7.47
C GLU A 10 -11.54 -12.25 -6.13
N GLY A 11 -11.35 -10.95 -5.90
CA GLY A 11 -11.83 -10.23 -4.73
C GLY A 11 -10.75 -9.40 -4.02
N VAL A 12 -11.08 -8.93 -2.81
CA VAL A 12 -10.17 -8.12 -1.98
C VAL A 12 -9.08 -9.01 -1.39
N ILE A 13 -7.84 -8.75 -1.79
CA ILE A 13 -6.68 -9.51 -1.33
C ILE A 13 -5.99 -8.83 -0.14
N TRP A 14 -6.17 -7.52 0.02
CA TRP A 14 -5.65 -6.78 1.17
C TRP A 14 -6.48 -5.53 1.43
N MET A 15 -6.62 -5.17 2.71
CA MET A 15 -7.30 -3.95 3.12
C MET A 15 -6.67 -3.42 4.39
N ARG A 16 -6.57 -2.10 4.50
CA ARG A 16 -6.18 -1.38 5.71
C ARG A 16 -7.07 -0.16 5.88
N ASP A 17 -7.71 -0.09 7.03
CA ASP A 17 -8.44 1.06 7.51
C ASP A 17 -7.64 1.72 8.63
N ALA A 18 -7.10 2.92 8.38
CA ALA A 18 -6.33 3.66 9.39
C ALA A 18 -7.21 4.32 10.45
N ALA A 19 -8.52 4.43 10.23
CA ALA A 19 -9.47 5.02 11.17
C ALA A 19 -9.93 4.02 12.22
N THR A 20 -10.21 2.78 11.81
CA THR A 20 -10.69 1.70 12.71
C THR A 20 -9.57 0.76 13.13
N GLY A 21 -8.43 0.77 12.43
CA GLY A 21 -7.35 -0.18 12.62
C GLY A 21 -7.58 -1.54 11.96
N GLU A 22 -8.77 -1.75 11.35
CA GLU A 22 -9.13 -2.98 10.67
C GLU A 22 -8.28 -3.22 9.43
N GLY A 23 -8.05 -4.50 9.11
CA GLY A 23 -7.35 -4.88 7.90
C GLY A 23 -7.02 -6.36 7.86
N ILE A 24 -7.17 -6.95 6.67
CA ILE A 24 -6.87 -8.35 6.43
C ILE A 24 -5.39 -8.44 6.05
N ALA A 25 -4.54 -8.77 7.02
CA ALA A 25 -3.26 -9.39 6.72
C ALA A 25 -3.54 -10.89 6.52
N SER A 26 -3.65 -11.34 5.26
CA SER A 26 -3.59 -12.79 5.01
C SER A 26 -2.25 -13.29 5.53
N ARG A 27 -2.25 -14.20 6.51
CA ARG A 27 -1.02 -14.78 7.07
C ARG A 27 -0.13 -15.36 5.96
N GLY A 28 -0.73 -15.95 4.92
CA GLY A 28 0.00 -16.46 3.76
C GLY A 28 0.79 -15.39 3.01
N TYR A 29 0.26 -14.15 2.91
CA TYR A 29 0.96 -13.05 2.24
C TYR A 29 2.11 -12.45 3.04
N LEU A 30 2.08 -12.63 4.36
CA LEU A 30 3.22 -12.30 5.21
C LEU A 30 4.31 -13.36 5.02
N GLU A 31 3.93 -14.64 4.98
CA GLU A 31 4.85 -15.77 4.83
C GLU A 31 5.51 -15.84 3.44
N ASP A 32 4.77 -15.55 2.37
CA ASP A 32 5.29 -15.59 0.99
C ASP A 32 5.91 -14.25 0.52
N GLY A 33 5.89 -13.23 1.39
CA GLY A 33 6.44 -11.91 1.13
C GLY A 33 5.60 -11.03 0.20
N THR A 34 4.39 -11.44 -0.19
CA THR A 34 3.48 -10.66 -1.02
C THR A 34 3.14 -9.30 -0.40
N GLN A 35 3.01 -9.22 0.93
CA GLN A 35 2.80 -7.93 1.60
C GLN A 35 3.94 -6.93 1.35
N LEU A 36 5.20 -7.39 1.41
CA LEU A 36 6.37 -6.54 1.15
C LEU A 36 6.37 -6.01 -0.29
N LYS A 37 5.96 -6.85 -1.25
CA LYS A 37 5.85 -6.46 -2.66
C LYS A 37 4.77 -5.40 -2.89
N ILE A 38 3.62 -5.53 -2.22
CA ILE A 38 2.53 -4.54 -2.28
C ILE A 38 3.01 -3.20 -1.69
N ILE A 39 3.70 -3.22 -0.54
CA ILE A 39 4.25 -2.01 0.09
C ILE A 39 5.24 -1.33 -0.84
N ALA A 40 6.21 -2.06 -1.39
CA ALA A 40 7.21 -1.50 -2.29
C ALA A 40 6.57 -0.87 -3.55
N ALA A 41 5.57 -1.53 -4.14
CA ALA A 41 4.86 -0.98 -5.30
C ALA A 41 4.10 0.32 -4.98
N LEU A 42 3.50 0.41 -3.78
CA LEU A 42 2.80 1.62 -3.33
C LEU A 42 3.79 2.75 -3.01
N GLU A 43 4.94 2.45 -2.40
CA GLU A 43 6.01 3.42 -2.13
C GLU A 43 6.58 3.99 -3.44
N ASP A 44 6.86 3.13 -4.43
CA ASP A 44 7.32 3.55 -5.76
C ASP A 44 6.30 4.44 -6.47
N ALA A 45 5.01 4.04 -6.45
CA ALA A 45 3.94 4.84 -7.05
C ALA A 45 3.80 6.21 -6.37
N LEU A 46 3.95 6.27 -5.04
CA LEU A 46 3.93 7.51 -4.28
C LEU A 46 5.13 8.40 -4.62
N PHE A 47 6.34 7.81 -4.69
CA PHE A 47 7.55 8.53 -5.08
C PHE A 47 7.41 9.14 -6.48
N GLN A 48 6.90 8.37 -7.45
CA GLN A 48 6.63 8.86 -8.81
C GLN A 48 5.60 10.00 -8.82
N ALA A 49 4.48 9.84 -8.08
CA ALA A 49 3.44 10.86 -8.00
C ALA A 49 3.97 12.17 -7.37
N LYS A 50 4.78 12.07 -6.31
CA LYS A 50 5.46 13.22 -5.68
C LYS A 50 6.40 13.92 -6.67
N GLY A 51 7.22 13.16 -7.40
CA GLY A 51 8.10 13.70 -8.44
C GLY A 51 7.33 14.43 -9.55
N GLN A 52 6.22 13.87 -10.01
CA GLN A 52 5.35 14.51 -11.01
C GLN A 52 4.63 15.76 -10.48
N ALA A 53 4.29 15.80 -9.20
CA ALA A 53 3.70 16.96 -8.55
C ALA A 53 4.72 18.10 -8.30
N GLY A 54 6.00 17.90 -8.61
CA GLY A 54 7.07 18.84 -8.25
C GLY A 54 7.33 18.92 -6.75
N LEU A 55 6.74 17.99 -5.99
CA LEU A 55 7.00 17.80 -4.56
C LEU A 55 8.21 16.89 -4.44
N VAL A 56 9.39 17.38 -4.83
CA VAL A 56 10.63 16.74 -4.38
C VAL A 56 10.61 16.78 -2.86
N ASP A 57 10.79 15.62 -2.21
CA ASP A 57 11.16 15.60 -0.80
C ASP A 57 12.49 16.36 -0.74
N ASN A 58 12.43 17.66 -0.46
CA ASN A 58 13.60 18.45 -0.09
C ASN A 58 14.02 17.93 1.28
N VAL A 59 14.75 16.82 1.27
CA VAL A 59 15.55 16.40 2.40
C VAL A 59 16.80 17.28 2.35
N ASP A 60 16.73 18.42 3.05
CA ASP A 60 17.93 19.06 3.60
C ASP A 60 18.45 18.23 4.79
#